data_AF-A0A151SB91-F1
#
_entry.id   AF-A0A151SB91-F1
#
_cell.length_a   1.000
_cell.length_b   1.000
_cell.length_c   1.000
_cell.angle_alpha   90.00
_cell.angle_beta   90.00
_cell.angle_gamma   90.00
#
_symmetry.space_group_name_H-M   'P 1'
#
loop_
_entity.id
_entity.type
_entity.pdbx_description
1 polymer ?
#
loop_
_entity_poly.entity_id
_entity_poly.type
_entity_poly.pdbx_seq_one_letter_code
_entity_poly.pdbx_strand_id
1 'polypeptide(L)'
;VLDSGATDHISGNWSLFSSLSTSAYLPSITMVNGSHATSHGVGIVHLSPSLSVDNVLYVSESPFNLLSLSRLTRSLDCLISFTKDSVFLRDRSSGRMIGTGYESHGLYHLRTFAPVGLVVDSLSLIHAQLGHPSLAKLQHLVPCLSKLSHFS
;
A
#
# COMPACT_ATOMS: atom_id res chain seq x y z
N VAL A 1 -0.37 4.61 -6.96
CA VAL A 1 -0.24 5.92 -7.64
C VAL A 1 -1.33 6.83 -7.14
N LEU A 2 -1.00 8.09 -6.84
CA LEU A 2 -1.97 9.12 -6.53
C LEU A 2 -2.49 9.71 -7.84
N ASP A 3 -3.81 9.66 -8.05
CA ASP A 3 -4.41 10.02 -9.33
C ASP A 3 -5.59 10.98 -9.13
N SER A 4 -5.49 12.14 -9.80
CA SER A 4 -6.55 13.16 -9.81
C SER A 4 -7.67 12.85 -10.81
N GLY A 5 -7.39 12.03 -11.83
CA GLY A 5 -8.37 11.60 -12.83
C GLY A 5 -9.20 10.40 -12.40
N ALA A 6 -8.77 9.67 -11.37
CA ALA A 6 -9.54 8.55 -10.81
C ALA A 6 -10.70 9.04 -9.93
N THR A 7 -11.90 8.50 -10.16
CA THR A 7 -13.08 8.74 -9.32
C THR A 7 -13.10 7.88 -8.06
N ASP A 8 -12.46 6.71 -8.12
CA ASP A 8 -12.49 5.69 -7.08
C ASP A 8 -11.08 5.16 -6.80
N HIS A 9 -10.90 4.55 -5.63
CA HIS A 9 -9.70 3.78 -5.32
C HIS A 9 -9.79 2.44 -6.04
N ILE A 10 -8.75 2.05 -6.78
CA ILE A 10 -8.71 0.82 -7.57
C ILE A 10 -7.41 0.09 -7.25
N SER A 11 -7.47 -1.23 -7.09
CA SER A 11 -6.30 -2.08 -6.98
C SER A 11 -6.50 -3.35 -7.81
N GLY A 12 -5.53 -3.68 -8.65
CA GLY A 12 -5.45 -5.02 -9.26
C GLY A 12 -4.69 -6.02 -8.41
N ASN A 13 -4.06 -5.57 -7.32
CA ASN A 13 -3.36 -6.46 -6.42
C ASN A 13 -4.25 -6.87 -5.23
N TRP A 14 -4.70 -8.13 -5.26
CA TRP A 14 -5.44 -8.78 -4.18
C TRP A 14 -4.70 -8.76 -2.83
N SER A 15 -3.37 -8.93 -2.84
CA SER A 15 -2.59 -9.09 -1.61
C SER A 15 -2.54 -7.84 -0.74
N LEU A 16 -3.02 -6.70 -1.26
CA LEU A 16 -3.07 -5.44 -0.52
C LEU A 16 -4.29 -5.33 0.40
N PHE A 17 -5.31 -6.15 0.17
CA PHE A 17 -6.57 -6.09 0.90
C PHE A 17 -6.47 -6.82 2.23
N SER A 18 -6.77 -6.12 3.33
CA SER A 18 -6.94 -6.75 4.64
C SER A 18 -8.35 -7.31 4.86
N SER A 19 -9.31 -6.74 4.14
CA SER A 19 -10.66 -7.26 4.03
C SER A 19 -11.17 -7.02 2.62
N LEU A 20 -11.98 -7.96 2.13
CA LEU A 20 -12.74 -7.78 0.90
C LEU A 20 -14.16 -8.32 1.10
N SER A 21 -15.13 -7.49 0.76
CA SER A 21 -16.52 -7.88 0.62
C SER A 21 -16.85 -8.07 -0.86
N THR A 22 -17.44 -9.21 -1.18
CA THR A 22 -18.04 -9.48 -2.49
C THR A 22 -19.54 -9.20 -2.40
N SER A 23 -20.10 -8.60 -3.46
CA SER A 23 -21.53 -8.28 -3.57
C SER A 23 -22.01 -8.66 -4.96
N ALA A 24 -23.28 -9.05 -5.09
CA ALA A 24 -23.91 -9.23 -6.40
C ALA A 24 -24.04 -7.92 -7.18
N TYR A 25 -24.01 -6.77 -6.48
CA TYR A 25 -24.09 -5.44 -7.06
C TYR A 25 -22.80 -4.69 -6.74
N LEU A 26 -21.83 -4.82 -7.64
CA LEU A 26 -20.60 -4.04 -7.62
C LEU A 26 -20.62 -3.02 -8.76
N PRO A 27 -19.98 -1.85 -8.59
CA PRO A 27 -19.97 -0.82 -9.61
C PRO A 27 -19.26 -1.31 -10.88
N SER A 28 -19.82 -0.95 -12.04
CA SER A 28 -19.11 -1.03 -13.30
C SER A 28 -18.08 0.10 -13.37
N ILE A 29 -16.87 -0.23 -13.79
CA ILE A 29 -15.75 0.69 -13.88
C ILE A 29 -15.48 0.97 -15.34
N THR A 30 -15.40 2.25 -15.70
CA THR A 30 -14.94 2.66 -17.02
C THR A 30 -13.45 2.97 -16.93
N MET A 31 -12.64 2.19 -17.63
CA MET A 31 -11.20 2.36 -17.67
C MET A 31 -10.83 3.52 -18.60
N VAL A 32 -9.60 4.04 -18.48
CA VAL A 32 -9.11 5.18 -19.27
C VAL A 32 -9.12 4.90 -20.78
N ASN A 33 -8.97 3.64 -21.20
CA ASN A 33 -9.07 3.21 -22.60
C ASN A 33 -10.53 3.09 -23.10
N GLY A 34 -11.52 3.47 -22.29
CA GLY A 34 -12.95 3.34 -22.60
C GLY A 34 -13.52 1.93 -22.41
N SER A 35 -12.70 0.94 -22.04
CA SER A 35 -13.21 -0.40 -21.76
C SER A 35 -13.93 -0.45 -20.43
N HIS A 36 -14.93 -1.33 -20.32
CA HIS A 36 -15.60 -1.59 -19.06
C HIS A 36 -14.94 -2.75 -18.33
N ALA A 37 -14.74 -2.59 -17.02
CA ALA A 37 -14.30 -3.63 -16.12
C ALA A 37 -15.33 -3.76 -14.98
N THR A 38 -15.45 -4.98 -14.44
CA THR A 38 -16.28 -5.23 -13.26
C THR A 38 -15.39 -5.33 -12.04
N SER A 39 -15.75 -4.61 -10.98
CA SER A 39 -15.12 -4.84 -9.69
C SER A 39 -15.45 -6.25 -9.20
N HIS A 40 -14.45 -6.94 -8.66
CA HIS A 40 -14.59 -8.27 -8.07
C HIS A 40 -14.82 -8.19 -6.55
N GLY A 41 -14.70 -7.00 -5.96
CA GLY A 41 -15.03 -6.75 -4.57
C GLY A 41 -14.66 -5.34 -4.13
N VAL A 42 -15.10 -4.98 -2.94
CA VAL A 42 -14.75 -3.72 -2.28
C VAL A 42 -14.14 -4.01 -0.92
N GLY A 43 -13.08 -3.30 -0.57
CA GLY A 43 -12.35 -3.64 0.64
C GLY A 43 -11.51 -2.52 1.23
N ILE A 44 -10.75 -2.89 2.24
CA ILE A 44 -9.84 -2.02 2.96
C ILE A 44 -8.40 -2.40 2.61
N VAL A 45 -7.58 -1.39 2.34
CA VAL A 45 -6.14 -1.52 2.12
C VAL A 45 -5.39 -0.76 3.20
N HIS A 46 -4.48 -1.43 3.92
CA HIS A 46 -3.56 -0.76 4.83
C HIS A 46 -2.31 -0.31 4.08
N LEU A 47 -2.12 1.00 4.01
CA LEU A 47 -0.92 1.61 3.42
C LEU A 47 0.20 1.70 4.47
N SER A 48 -0.14 1.80 5.75
CA SER A 48 0.77 1.71 6.89
C SER A 48 0.00 1.24 8.14
N PRO A 49 0.67 0.96 9.28
CA PRO A 49 -0.02 0.62 10.54
C PRO A 49 -1.01 1.69 11.03
N SER A 50 -0.84 2.95 10.62
CA SER A 50 -1.69 4.08 11.03
C SER A 50 -2.50 4.69 9.88
N LEU A 51 -2.39 4.14 8.67
CA LEU A 51 -3.05 4.66 7.47
C LEU A 51 -3.72 3.54 6.68
N SER A 52 -5.04 3.56 6.67
CA SER A 52 -5.88 2.68 5.87
C SER A 52 -6.71 3.49 4.87
N VAL A 53 -6.97 2.89 3.72
CA VAL A 53 -7.93 3.39 2.74
C VAL A 53 -9.06 2.40 2.62
N ASP A 54 -10.28 2.87 2.84
CA ASP A 54 -11.50 2.08 2.67
C ASP A 54 -12.04 2.22 1.24
N ASN A 55 -13.09 1.45 0.93
CA ASN A 55 -13.80 1.53 -0.34
C ASN A 55 -12.89 1.38 -1.57
N VAL A 56 -11.87 0.52 -1.47
CA VAL A 56 -10.98 0.19 -2.58
C VAL A 56 -11.64 -0.89 -3.43
N LEU A 57 -11.79 -0.63 -4.73
CA LEU A 57 -12.34 -1.58 -5.69
C LEU A 57 -11.24 -2.53 -6.14
N TYR A 58 -11.48 -3.84 -5.99
CA TYR A 58 -10.60 -4.86 -6.53
C TYR A 58 -10.95 -5.15 -7.99
N VAL A 59 -9.99 -4.94 -8.88
CA VAL A 59 -10.17 -5.13 -10.33
C VAL A 59 -9.00 -5.95 -10.85
N SER A 60 -9.16 -7.26 -10.99
CA SER A 60 -8.09 -8.19 -11.37
C SER A 60 -7.32 -7.78 -12.63
N GLU A 61 -8.02 -7.19 -13.60
CA GLU A 61 -7.47 -6.74 -14.88
C GLU A 61 -6.72 -5.40 -14.79
N SER A 62 -6.76 -4.70 -13.65
CA SER A 62 -6.10 -3.40 -13.50
C SER A 62 -4.60 -3.58 -13.30
N PRO A 63 -3.75 -3.06 -14.20
CA PRO A 63 -2.30 -3.13 -14.02
C PRO A 63 -1.79 -2.15 -12.95
N PHE A 64 -2.66 -1.27 -12.42
CA PHE A 64 -2.28 -0.23 -11.48
C PHE A 64 -3.12 -0.26 -10.20
N ASN A 65 -2.47 0.21 -9.13
CA ASN A 65 -3.12 0.53 -7.86
C ASN A 65 -3.26 2.05 -7.76
N LEU A 66 -4.48 2.54 -7.96
CA LEU A 66 -4.82 3.96 -8.04
C LEU A 66 -5.50 4.42 -6.75
N LEU A 67 -5.03 5.54 -6.22
CA LEU A 67 -5.67 6.26 -5.14
C LEU A 67 -6.28 7.54 -5.73
N SER A 68 -7.62 7.58 -5.85
CA SER A 68 -8.33 8.83 -6.15
C SER A 68 -7.98 9.91 -5.13
N LEU A 69 -7.41 11.03 -5.60
CA LEU A 69 -7.10 12.16 -4.73
C LEU A 69 -8.36 12.70 -4.06
N SER A 70 -9.45 12.84 -4.81
CA SER A 70 -10.69 13.42 -4.33
C SER A 70 -11.33 12.61 -3.20
N ARG A 71 -11.26 11.27 -3.28
CA ARG A 71 -11.71 10.40 -2.19
C ARG A 71 -10.74 10.44 -1.02
N LEU A 72 -9.44 10.34 -1.28
CA LEU A 72 -8.41 10.29 -0.24
C LEU A 72 -8.44 11.53 0.66
N THR A 73 -8.55 12.73 0.07
CA THR A 73 -8.62 13.99 0.84
C THR A 73 -9.89 14.10 1.68
N ARG A 74 -11.00 13.52 1.22
CA ARG A 74 -12.29 13.56 1.93
C ARG A 74 -12.35 12.54 3.06
N SER A 75 -11.90 11.30 2.80
CA SER A 75 -11.96 10.22 3.80
C SER A 75 -11.01 10.44 4.96
N LEU A 76 -9.85 11.05 4.70
CA LEU A 76 -8.82 11.29 5.71
C LEU A 76 -8.84 12.72 6.28
N ASP A 77 -9.74 13.61 5.81
CA ASP A 77 -9.69 15.06 6.04
C ASP A 77 -8.25 15.61 5.97
N CYS A 78 -7.60 15.39 4.83
CA CYS A 78 -6.17 15.66 4.67
C CYS A 78 -5.87 16.61 3.51
N LEU A 79 -4.73 17.30 3.64
CA LEU A 79 -4.11 18.08 2.59
C LEU A 79 -3.04 17.25 1.90
N ILE A 80 -3.00 17.34 0.57
CA ILE A 80 -1.97 16.69 -0.26
C ILE A 80 -1.16 17.79 -0.92
N SER A 81 0.16 17.74 -0.74
CA SER A 81 1.10 18.70 -1.32
C SER A 81 2.19 17.98 -2.08
N PHE A 82 2.58 18.56 -3.21
CA PHE A 82 3.54 17.97 -4.14
C PHE A 82 4.77 18.88 -4.27
N THR A 83 5.94 18.27 -4.34
CA THR A 83 7.19 18.88 -4.80
C THR A 83 7.61 18.20 -6.11
N LYS A 84 8.73 18.63 -6.70
CA LYS A 84 9.28 18.00 -7.91
C LYS A 84 9.53 16.49 -7.77
N ASP A 85 9.74 16.01 -6.54
CA ASP A 85 10.27 14.68 -6.24
C ASP A 85 9.49 13.95 -5.13
N SER A 86 8.53 14.60 -4.47
CA SER A 86 7.85 14.05 -3.30
C SER A 86 6.40 14.48 -3.20
N VAL A 87 5.64 13.70 -2.42
CA VAL A 87 4.26 14.01 -2.04
C VAL A 87 4.08 13.82 -0.54
N PHE A 88 3.29 14.69 0.06
CA PHE A 88 3.05 14.72 1.50
C PHE A 88 1.57 14.77 1.79
N LEU A 89 1.10 13.85 2.64
CA LEU A 89 -0.26 13.82 3.17
C LEU A 89 -0.21 14.36 4.60
N ARG A 90 -0.94 15.44 4.84
CA ARG A 90 -1.00 16.11 6.12
C ARG A 90 -2.43 16.13 6.63
N ASP A 91 -2.64 15.62 7.83
CA ASP A 91 -3.93 15.75 8.51
C ASP A 91 -4.30 17.23 8.64
N ARG A 92 -5.50 17.60 8.20
CA ARG A 92 -5.90 19.01 8.10
C ARG A 92 -6.09 19.64 9.49
N SER A 93 -6.62 18.87 10.44
CA SER A 93 -6.97 19.38 11.78
C SER A 93 -5.74 19.62 12.66
N SER A 94 -4.80 18.67 12.67
CA SER A 94 -3.63 18.66 13.54
C SER A 94 -2.36 19.17 12.86
N GLY A 95 -2.35 19.27 11.53
CA GLY A 95 -1.16 19.58 10.75
C GLY A 95 -0.11 18.46 10.75
N ARG A 96 -0.42 17.29 11.31
CA ARG A 96 0.51 16.17 11.41
C ARG A 96 0.72 15.49 10.07
N MET A 97 1.95 15.09 9.78
CA MET A 97 2.26 14.24 8.62
C MET A 97 1.67 12.83 8.84
N ILE A 98 0.80 12.38 7.94
CA ILE A 98 0.16 11.06 8.01
C ILE A 98 0.61 10.11 6.89
N GLY A 99 1.24 10.65 5.83
CA GLY A 99 1.77 9.87 4.74
C GLY A 99 2.81 10.63 3.95
N THR A 100 3.75 9.90 3.36
CA THR A 100 4.75 10.44 2.44
C THR A 100 4.80 9.58 1.20
N GLY A 101 5.30 10.14 0.11
CA GLY A 101 5.49 9.46 -1.14
C GLY A 101 6.57 10.11 -1.96
N TYR A 102 6.84 9.52 -3.12
CA TYR A 102 7.92 9.92 -4.01
C TYR A 102 7.43 9.98 -5.45
N GLU A 103 8.07 10.82 -6.24
CA GLU A 103 7.92 10.83 -7.69
C GLU A 103 8.77 9.72 -8.31
N SER A 104 8.24 9.06 -9.34
CA SER A 104 8.94 8.09 -10.16
C SER A 104 8.34 8.06 -11.56
N HIS A 105 9.15 8.35 -12.57
CA HIS A 105 8.79 8.26 -13.99
C HIS A 105 7.52 9.05 -14.39
N GLY A 106 7.36 10.25 -13.83
CA GLY A 106 6.22 11.14 -14.05
C GLY A 106 5.00 10.85 -13.17
N LEU A 107 5.09 9.91 -12.22
CA LEU A 107 3.98 9.51 -11.36
C LEU A 107 4.33 9.67 -9.88
N TYR A 108 3.34 10.03 -9.07
CA TYR A 108 3.50 10.12 -7.61
C TYR A 108 2.99 8.85 -6.92
N HIS A 109 3.87 8.21 -6.16
CA HIS A 109 3.61 6.99 -5.42
C HIS A 109 3.55 7.28 -3.94
N LEU A 110 2.46 6.91 -3.27
CA LEU A 110 2.45 6.92 -1.81
C LEU A 110 3.33 5.75 -1.31
N ARG A 111 4.23 6.04 -0.37
CA ARG A 111 5.05 5.00 0.25
C ARG A 111 4.15 4.16 1.15
N THR A 112 4.14 2.85 0.89
CA THR A 112 3.47 1.88 1.74
C THR A 112 4.49 1.22 2.67
N PHE A 113 4.07 0.97 3.90
CA PHE A 113 4.78 0.08 4.82
C PHE A 113 3.99 -1.21 4.84
N ALA A 114 4.53 -2.25 4.20
CA ALA A 114 3.90 -3.57 4.25
C ALA A 114 3.67 -3.94 5.72
N PRO A 115 2.52 -4.55 6.07
CA PRO A 115 2.33 -5.09 7.41
C PRO A 115 3.48 -6.07 7.66
N VAL A 116 4.13 -5.94 8.83
CA VAL A 116 5.26 -6.77 9.25
C VAL A 116 4.80 -8.23 9.22
N GLY A 117 5.14 -8.91 8.12
CA GLY A 117 4.67 -10.24 7.78
C GLY A 117 5.39 -10.72 6.53
N LEU A 118 6.63 -11.19 6.72
CA LEU A 118 7.46 -11.87 5.72
C LEU A 118 7.82 -11.04 4.47
N VAL A 119 8.53 -9.93 4.68
CA VAL A 119 9.71 -9.71 3.83
C VAL A 119 10.83 -10.51 4.48
N VAL A 120 10.91 -11.80 4.14
CA VAL A 120 12.24 -12.40 4.09
C VAL A 120 12.86 -11.73 2.89
N ASP A 121 13.55 -10.62 3.11
CA ASP A 121 14.58 -10.19 2.17
C ASP A 121 15.35 -11.47 1.86
N SER A 122 15.47 -11.83 0.57
CA SER A 122 16.24 -13.00 0.18
C SER A 122 17.52 -13.00 1.00
N LEU A 123 17.85 -14.12 1.64
CA LEU A 123 18.91 -14.23 2.66
C LEU A 123 20.21 -13.48 2.24
N SER A 124 20.47 -13.39 0.93
CA SER A 124 21.51 -12.60 0.28
C SER A 124 21.51 -11.08 0.55
N LEU A 125 20.36 -10.41 0.65
CA LEU A 125 20.27 -8.96 0.89
C LEU A 125 20.53 -8.61 2.36
N ILE A 126 20.12 -9.48 3.29
CA ILE A 126 20.40 -9.32 4.73
C ILE A 126 21.92 -9.49 4.99
N HIS A 127 22.55 -10.43 4.27
CA HIS A 127 24.01 -10.63 4.27
C HIS A 127 24.78 -9.38 3.83
N ALA A 128 24.28 -8.64 2.83
CA ALA A 128 24.95 -7.45 2.31
C ALA A 128 24.87 -6.24 3.25
N GLN A 129 23.85 -6.16 4.11
CA GLN A 129 23.59 -4.97 4.93
C GLN A 129 24.04 -5.09 6.39
N LEU A 130 24.11 -6.31 6.95
CA LEU A 130 24.48 -6.55 8.35
C LEU A 130 25.84 -7.25 8.55
N GLY A 131 26.52 -7.62 7.47
CA GLY A 131 27.73 -8.46 7.54
C GLY A 131 27.40 -9.90 7.91
N HIS A 132 28.28 -10.59 8.65
CA HIS A 132 28.01 -11.91 9.23
C HIS A 132 27.60 -11.80 10.71
N PRO A 133 26.36 -11.40 11.08
CA PRO A 133 25.90 -11.57 12.45
C PRO A 133 25.77 -13.06 12.76
N SER A 134 26.27 -13.46 13.93
CA SER A 134 26.03 -14.81 14.44
C SER A 134 24.53 -15.03 14.68
N LEU A 135 24.05 -16.24 14.44
CA LEU A 135 22.65 -16.65 14.66
C LEU A 135 22.14 -16.29 16.07
N ALA A 136 23.03 -16.37 17.06
CA ALA A 136 22.75 -15.98 18.44
C ALA A 136 22.38 -14.49 18.58
N LYS A 137 23.00 -13.58 17.80
CA LYS A 137 22.67 -12.15 17.82
C LYS A 137 21.32 -11.85 17.16
N LEU A 138 20.96 -12.60 16.12
CA LEU A 138 19.68 -12.46 15.41
C LEU A 138 18.50 -12.90 16.29
N GLN A 139 18.65 -13.97 17.07
CA GLN A 139 17.63 -14.46 18.00
C GLN A 139 17.26 -13.45 19.09
N HIS A 140 18.19 -12.59 19.51
CA HIS A 140 17.92 -11.54 20.50
C HIS A 140 17.19 -10.31 19.92
N LEU A 141 17.32 -10.04 18.61
CA LEU A 141 16.70 -8.88 17.97
C LEU A 141 15.31 -9.17 17.41
N VAL A 142 15.02 -10.43 17.07
CA VAL A 142 13.73 -10.86 16.51
C VAL A 142 13.25 -12.12 17.26
N PRO A 143 12.36 -11.97 18.27
CA PRO A 143 11.90 -13.09 19.11
C PRO A 143 11.29 -14.27 18.34
N CYS A 144 10.77 -14.02 17.13
CA CYS A 144 10.17 -15.05 16.27
C CYS A 144 11.18 -16.04 15.64
N LEU A 145 12.49 -15.73 15.62
CA LEU A 145 13.55 -16.60 15.09
C LEU A 145 13.91 -17.77 16.02
N SER A 146 13.45 -17.76 17.26
CA SER A 146 13.63 -18.86 18.23
C SER A 146 13.04 -20.20 17.77
N LYS A 147 12.13 -20.18 16.78
CA LYS A 147 11.44 -21.37 16.26
C LYS A 147 12.20 -22.12 15.16
N LEU A 148 13.34 -21.62 14.69
CA LEU A 148 14.11 -22.21 13.60
C LEU A 148 15.17 -23.25 14.04
N SER A 149 15.25 -23.61 15.31
CA SER A 149 16.28 -24.53 15.83
C SER A 149 16.07 -26.02 15.49
N HIS A 150 15.22 -26.36 14.51
CA HIS A 150 14.87 -27.76 14.18
C HIS A 150 15.03 -28.13 12.70
N PHE A 151 16.00 -27.53 12.03
CA PHE A 151 16.51 -28.07 10.77
C PHE A 151 18.04 -28.12 10.82
N SER A 152 18.54 -29.25 11.31
CA SER A 152 19.88 -29.76 11.02
C SER A 152 19.76 -30.88 9.99
#